data_AF-A0A6P0C4J8-F1
#
_entry.id   AF-A0A6P0C4J8-F1
#
_cell.length_a   1.000
_cell.length_b   1.000
_cell.length_c   1.000
_cell.angle_alpha   90.00
_cell.angle_beta   90.00
_cell.angle_gamma   90.00
#
_symmetry.space_group_name_H-M   'P 1'
#
loop_
_entity.id
_entity.type
_entity.pdbx_description
1 polymer ?
#
loop_
_entity_poly.entity_id
_entity_poly.type
_entity_poly.pdbx_seq_one_letter_code
_entity_poly.pdbx_strand_id
1 'polypeptide(L)'
;MRIVTLPFLRICSALALSSAAVAVQAESFLRPEGRAAVSLAAPPAASSFADTVATTGVTALAPPRFQTTIRPPVRTGQLPNTRWQHMAGHALWTRAALSALKDHGRPLVDLVPRDIANWCPKYPSASEADRRAFWVGFMSALAKHESTYRPWAVGGGGKWYGLLQILPSTARGYKCNVGTGAALKNGAANLSCAVRIMASTVPRDGVIHGYRGRKGQGVTADWGPMHSAPKRRDMAGWLKRQNYCKPTNATRPRARP
;
A
#
# COMPACT_ATOMS: atom_id res chain seq x y z
N MET A 1 -51.24 -50.92 -12.97
CA MET A 1 -52.65 -50.55 -13.19
C MET A 1 -53.54 -51.55 -12.45
N ARG A 2 -54.00 -51.20 -11.24
CA ARG A 2 -55.29 -51.57 -10.60
C ARG A 2 -55.31 -51.03 -9.16
N ILE A 3 -56.36 -50.28 -8.88
CA ILE A 3 -56.75 -49.61 -7.64
C ILE A 3 -57.76 -50.51 -6.92
N VAL A 4 -57.72 -50.60 -5.59
CA VAL A 4 -58.86 -50.69 -4.62
C VAL A 4 -58.28 -50.39 -3.21
N THR A 5 -58.33 -49.18 -2.65
CA THR A 5 -59.34 -48.56 -1.73
C THR A 5 -59.87 -49.41 -0.56
N LEU A 6 -59.66 -48.95 0.70
CA LEU A 6 -60.68 -48.61 1.74
C LEU A 6 -60.03 -48.31 3.13
N PRO A 7 -60.74 -47.69 4.10
CA PRO A 7 -60.34 -46.45 4.77
C PRO A 7 -60.21 -46.61 6.31
N PHE A 8 -60.27 -45.51 7.07
CA PHE A 8 -60.50 -45.31 8.54
C PHE A 8 -59.40 -44.38 9.09
N LEU A 9 -59.64 -43.36 9.90
CA LEU A 9 -60.82 -42.70 10.43
C LEU A 9 -60.34 -41.31 10.88
N ARG A 10 -61.12 -40.27 10.61
CA ARG A 10 -60.87 -38.90 11.09
C ARG A 10 -61.06 -38.82 12.61
N ILE A 11 -60.11 -38.21 13.32
CA ILE A 11 -60.40 -37.53 14.59
C ILE A 11 -59.83 -36.12 14.50
N CYS A 12 -60.75 -35.16 14.37
CA CYS A 12 -60.52 -33.75 14.59
C CYS A 12 -60.28 -33.52 16.09
N SER A 13 -59.22 -32.82 16.44
CA SER A 13 -59.16 -32.08 17.71
C SER A 13 -58.43 -30.77 17.44
N ALA A 14 -59.23 -29.71 17.38
CA ALA A 14 -58.77 -28.34 17.33
C ALA A 14 -58.32 -27.94 18.74
N LEU A 15 -57.02 -27.68 18.91
CA LEU A 15 -56.54 -26.86 20.03
C LEU A 15 -56.00 -25.56 19.46
N ALA A 16 -56.72 -24.48 19.77
CA ALA A 16 -56.28 -23.12 19.55
C ALA A 16 -55.09 -22.83 20.48
N LEU A 17 -53.93 -22.50 19.91
CA LEU A 17 -52.84 -21.90 20.66
C LEU A 17 -52.90 -20.38 20.49
N SER A 18 -53.24 -19.70 21.58
CA SER A 18 -53.09 -18.26 21.76
C SER A 18 -51.61 -17.88 21.82
N SER A 19 -51.20 -16.94 20.96
CA SER A 19 -49.89 -16.28 21.02
C SER A 19 -49.83 -15.32 22.22
N ALA A 20 -49.03 -15.66 23.22
CA ALA A 20 -48.57 -14.72 24.23
C ALA A 20 -47.19 -14.19 23.80
N ALA A 21 -47.13 -12.92 23.40
CA ALA A 21 -45.88 -12.21 23.16
C ALA A 21 -45.18 -11.96 24.50
N VAL A 22 -44.07 -12.66 24.74
CA VAL A 22 -43.19 -12.38 25.88
C VAL A 22 -42.26 -11.23 25.48
N ALA A 23 -42.46 -10.08 26.13
CA ALA A 23 -41.53 -8.96 26.04
C ALA A 23 -40.23 -9.33 26.77
N VAL A 24 -39.14 -9.50 26.01
CA VAL A 24 -37.80 -9.67 26.57
C VAL A 24 -37.31 -8.32 27.07
N GLN A 25 -37.19 -8.20 28.39
CA GLN A 25 -36.51 -7.08 29.04
C GLN A 25 -35.00 -7.25 28.84
N ALA A 26 -34.35 -6.24 28.25
CA ALA A 26 -32.91 -6.22 28.09
C ALA A 26 -32.24 -5.78 29.40
N GLU A 27 -31.54 -6.70 30.05
CA GLU A 27 -30.68 -6.39 31.19
C GLU A 27 -29.43 -5.65 30.71
N SER A 28 -29.17 -4.53 31.38
CA SER A 28 -28.11 -3.57 31.07
C SER A 28 -26.79 -4.01 31.69
N PHE A 29 -25.98 -4.73 30.91
CA PHE A 29 -24.59 -5.01 31.28
C PHE A 29 -23.68 -3.82 30.97
N LEU A 30 -23.31 -3.11 32.05
CA LEU A 30 -22.03 -2.42 32.32
C LEU A 30 -21.25 -1.92 31.09
N ARG A 31 -21.56 -0.68 30.70
CA ARG A 31 -20.79 0.18 29.81
C ARG A 31 -19.64 0.82 30.61
N PRO A 32 -18.37 0.80 30.14
CA PRO A 32 -17.33 1.60 30.78
C PRO A 32 -17.67 3.08 30.65
N GLU A 33 -17.53 3.82 31.76
CA GLU A 33 -17.79 5.25 31.84
C GLU A 33 -17.07 5.99 30.71
N GLY A 34 -17.85 6.74 29.94
CA GLY A 34 -17.31 7.66 28.95
C GLY A 34 -16.46 8.69 29.66
N ARG A 35 -15.23 8.90 29.15
CA ARG A 35 -14.43 10.08 29.48
C ARG A 35 -15.33 11.31 29.44
N ALA A 36 -15.34 12.07 30.54
CA ALA A 36 -16.05 13.33 30.65
C ALA A 36 -15.84 14.17 29.38
N ALA A 37 -16.95 14.62 28.79
CA ALA A 37 -16.91 15.63 27.76
C ALA A 37 -16.26 16.89 28.37
N VAL A 38 -15.11 17.27 27.84
CA VAL A 38 -14.56 18.60 28.09
C VAL A 38 -15.57 19.58 27.49
N SER A 39 -16.23 20.36 28.34
CA SER A 39 -17.06 21.47 27.92
C SER A 39 -16.18 22.44 27.14
N LEU A 40 -16.41 22.55 25.83
CA LEU A 40 -15.90 23.65 25.04
C LEU A 40 -16.66 24.90 25.50
N ALA A 41 -15.97 25.73 26.28
CA ALA A 41 -16.44 27.07 26.59
C ALA A 41 -16.84 27.78 25.28
N ALA A 42 -17.95 28.53 25.34
CA ALA A 42 -18.43 29.34 24.24
C ALA A 42 -17.30 30.24 23.68
N PRO A 43 -17.24 30.45 22.35
CA PRO A 43 -16.31 31.41 21.79
C PRO A 43 -16.59 32.79 22.41
N PRO A 44 -15.58 33.54 22.87
CA PRO A 44 -15.81 34.93 23.21
C PRO A 44 -16.37 35.65 21.96
N ALA A 45 -17.31 36.56 22.20
CA ALA A 45 -17.86 37.43 21.18
C ALA A 45 -16.74 38.05 20.33
N ALA A 46 -16.96 38.14 19.02
CA ALA A 46 -16.03 38.74 18.09
C ALA A 46 -15.69 40.18 18.54
N SER A 47 -14.53 40.34 19.18
CA SER A 47 -13.87 41.64 19.25
C SER A 47 -13.47 42.00 17.83
N SER A 48 -14.11 43.05 17.32
CA SER A 48 -13.65 43.80 16.16
C SER A 48 -12.25 44.34 16.46
N PHE A 49 -11.23 43.58 16.07
CA PHE A 49 -9.89 44.13 15.96
C PHE A 49 -9.90 45.09 14.79
N ALA A 50 -10.00 46.38 15.09
CA ALA A 50 -9.65 47.42 14.14
C ALA A 50 -8.20 47.18 13.70
N ASP A 51 -7.98 47.05 12.39
CA ASP A 51 -6.66 47.09 11.76
C ASP A 51 -6.03 48.47 12.02
N THR A 52 -5.44 48.63 13.20
CA THR A 52 -4.45 49.68 13.44
C THR A 52 -3.10 48.99 13.37
N VAL A 53 -2.48 49.04 12.18
CA VAL A 53 -1.10 48.63 11.98
C VAL A 53 -0.22 49.58 12.78
N ALA A 54 0.00 49.26 14.05
CA ALA A 54 1.10 49.82 14.80
C ALA A 54 2.37 49.20 14.23
N THR A 55 3.17 50.01 13.53
CA THR A 55 4.53 49.68 13.09
C THR A 55 5.42 49.50 14.32
N THR A 56 5.26 48.40 15.04
CA THR A 56 6.26 47.92 15.99
C THR A 56 7.41 47.41 15.16
N GLY A 57 8.52 48.16 15.18
CA GLY A 57 9.74 47.84 14.47
C GLY A 57 10.13 46.40 14.71
N VAL A 58 10.06 45.59 13.65
CA VAL A 58 10.63 44.25 13.64
C VAL A 58 12.13 44.45 13.81
N THR A 59 12.65 44.19 15.01
CA THR A 59 14.08 44.11 15.21
C THR A 59 14.57 43.03 14.27
N ALA A 60 15.31 43.42 13.24
CA ALA A 60 15.89 42.49 12.29
C ALA A 60 16.70 41.46 13.09
N LEU A 61 16.27 40.19 13.02
CA LEU A 61 17.06 39.08 13.53
C LEU A 61 18.46 39.22 12.92
N ALA A 62 19.46 39.39 13.78
CA ALA A 62 20.85 39.50 13.35
C ALA A 62 21.14 38.35 12.39
N PRO A 63 21.79 38.63 11.23
CA PRO A 63 22.09 37.58 10.27
C PRO A 63 22.89 36.47 10.95
N PRO A 64 22.73 35.21 10.52
CA PRO A 64 23.53 34.12 11.06
C PRO A 64 25.01 34.52 10.99
N ARG A 65 25.68 34.47 12.14
CA ARG A 65 27.08 34.89 12.35
C ARG A 65 28.08 34.08 11.50
N PHE A 66 27.59 33.01 10.87
CA PHE A 66 28.32 32.21 9.90
C PHE A 66 27.60 32.30 8.55
N GLN A 67 28.12 33.14 7.65
CA GLN A 67 27.84 33.04 6.23
C GLN A 67 28.67 31.89 5.66
N THR A 68 28.20 30.65 5.79
CA THR A 68 28.82 29.53 5.09
C THR A 68 28.48 29.66 3.61
N THR A 69 29.44 30.09 2.78
CA THR A 69 29.37 30.01 1.31
C THR A 69 29.27 28.56 0.81
N ILE A 70 29.59 27.60 1.67
CA ILE A 70 29.44 26.16 1.42
C ILE A 70 28.00 25.76 1.74
N ARG A 71 27.08 26.02 0.82
CA ARG A 71 25.82 25.27 0.76
C ARG A 71 26.18 23.89 0.23
N PRO A 72 25.97 22.77 0.97
CA PRO A 72 26.18 21.46 0.40
C PRO A 72 25.39 21.41 -0.91
N PRO A 73 26.00 21.00 -2.04
CA PRO A 73 25.24 20.85 -3.27
C PRO A 73 24.04 19.99 -2.94
N VAL A 74 22.84 20.41 -3.39
CA VAL A 74 21.63 19.60 -3.25
C VAL A 74 21.99 18.25 -3.83
N ARG A 75 22.19 17.25 -2.96
CA ARG A 75 22.39 15.89 -3.40
C ARG A 75 21.07 15.54 -4.06
N THR A 76 21.05 15.54 -5.39
CA THR A 76 20.05 14.83 -6.17
C THR A 76 20.27 13.37 -5.79
N GLY A 77 19.72 12.96 -4.64
CA GLY A 77 19.88 11.62 -4.10
C GLY A 77 19.55 10.69 -5.24
N GLN A 78 20.57 9.97 -5.71
CA GLN A 78 20.54 9.33 -7.01
C GLN A 78 19.38 8.35 -6.98
N LEU A 79 18.24 8.74 -7.56
CA LEU A 79 17.04 7.94 -7.47
C LEU A 79 17.27 6.70 -8.34
N PRO A 80 16.86 5.52 -7.87
CA PRO A 80 17.03 4.31 -8.66
C PRO A 80 16.30 4.45 -9.98
N ASN A 81 16.82 3.79 -11.02
CA ASN A 81 16.11 3.74 -12.29
C ASN A 81 14.77 3.02 -12.10
N THR A 82 13.70 3.65 -12.58
CA THR A 82 12.32 3.17 -12.46
C THR A 82 11.61 3.29 -13.79
N ARG A 83 10.72 2.35 -14.09
CA ARG A 83 10.04 2.28 -15.39
C ARG A 83 9.07 3.44 -15.65
N TRP A 84 8.61 4.12 -14.59
CA TRP A 84 7.73 5.27 -14.65
C TRP A 84 8.45 6.63 -14.72
N GLN A 85 9.77 6.69 -15.00
CA GLN A 85 10.52 7.96 -15.01
C GLN A 85 9.99 9.01 -15.99
N HIS A 86 9.28 8.58 -17.04
CA HIS A 86 8.61 9.47 -18.00
C HIS A 86 7.35 10.13 -17.43
N MET A 87 6.86 9.71 -16.26
CA MET A 87 5.65 10.25 -15.67
C MET A 87 5.94 11.47 -14.79
N ALA A 88 5.15 12.53 -14.95
CA ALA A 88 5.19 13.66 -14.03
C ALA A 88 4.96 13.20 -12.57
N GLY A 89 5.75 13.72 -11.64
CA GLY A 89 5.66 13.36 -10.22
C GLY A 89 6.36 12.05 -9.82
N HIS A 90 6.99 11.34 -10.75
CA HIS A 90 7.67 10.06 -10.46
C HIS A 90 8.71 10.16 -9.35
N ALA A 91 9.41 11.28 -9.23
CA ALA A 91 10.43 11.48 -8.21
C ALA A 91 9.85 11.41 -6.79
N LEU A 92 8.65 11.96 -6.58
CA LEU A 92 7.95 11.89 -5.30
C LEU A 92 7.54 10.44 -4.99
N TRP A 93 7.00 9.73 -5.98
CA TRP A 93 6.60 8.33 -5.83
C TRP A 93 7.80 7.44 -5.47
N THR A 94 8.92 7.60 -6.17
CA THR A 94 10.16 6.88 -5.90
C THR A 94 10.69 7.19 -4.50
N ARG A 95 10.71 8.46 -4.07
CA ARG A 95 11.16 8.82 -2.71
C ARG A 95 10.24 8.26 -1.62
N ALA A 96 8.92 8.32 -1.82
CA ALA A 96 7.96 7.77 -0.87
C ALA A 96 8.09 6.25 -0.74
N ALA A 97 8.25 5.54 -1.86
CA ALA A 97 8.50 4.10 -1.87
C ALA A 97 9.82 3.74 -1.17
N LEU A 98 10.90 4.48 -1.42
CA LEU A 98 12.18 4.31 -0.72
C LEU A 98 12.04 4.57 0.78
N SER A 99 11.27 5.56 1.20
CA SER A 99 11.01 5.86 2.61
C SER A 99 10.23 4.73 3.27
N ALA A 100 9.17 4.23 2.65
CA ALA A 100 8.40 3.10 3.13
C ALA A 100 9.28 1.84 3.27
N LEU A 101 10.18 1.59 2.32
CA LEU A 101 11.11 0.45 2.38
C LEU A 101 12.19 0.56 3.47
N LYS A 102 12.53 1.78 3.91
CA LYS A 102 13.43 2.00 5.06
C LYS A 102 12.73 1.77 6.40
N ASP A 103 11.42 1.95 6.43
CA ASP A 103 10.58 1.87 7.62
C ASP A 103 9.78 0.55 7.64
N HIS A 104 8.45 0.58 7.48
CA HIS A 104 7.60 -0.61 7.57
C HIS A 104 7.86 -1.68 6.49
N GLY A 105 8.63 -1.36 5.45
CA GLY A 105 9.08 -2.29 4.42
C GLY A 105 10.39 -3.00 4.73
N ARG A 106 11.05 -2.73 5.86
CA ARG A 106 12.35 -3.33 6.20
C ARG A 106 12.39 -4.87 6.10
N PRO A 107 11.38 -5.65 6.56
CA PRO A 107 11.39 -7.11 6.40
C PRO A 107 11.48 -7.57 4.94
N LEU A 108 10.97 -6.77 3.99
CA LEU A 108 11.05 -7.06 2.55
C LEU A 108 12.47 -6.90 2.00
N VAL A 109 13.25 -5.99 2.57
CA VAL A 109 14.62 -5.65 2.16
C VAL A 109 15.64 -6.61 2.78
N ASP A 110 15.40 -7.03 4.02
CA ASP A 110 16.30 -7.90 4.78
C ASP A 110 16.27 -9.35 4.24
N LEU A 111 15.10 -9.80 3.78
CA LEU A 111 14.92 -11.12 3.19
C LEU A 111 15.63 -11.26 1.83
N VAL A 112 16.23 -12.43 1.59
CA VAL A 112 16.60 -12.89 0.25
C VAL A 112 15.58 -13.94 -0.22
N PRO A 113 14.63 -13.60 -1.12
CA PRO A 113 13.63 -14.56 -1.60
C PRO A 113 14.29 -15.74 -2.33
N ARG A 114 13.74 -16.95 -2.19
CA ARG A 114 14.31 -18.16 -2.82
C ARG A 114 14.38 -18.06 -4.35
N ASP A 115 13.43 -17.37 -4.96
CA ASP A 115 13.34 -17.18 -6.41
C ASP A 115 14.03 -15.89 -6.90
N ILE A 116 14.79 -15.19 -6.05
CA ILE A 116 15.35 -13.88 -6.38
C ILE A 116 16.27 -13.88 -7.60
N ALA A 117 16.98 -14.98 -7.88
CA ALA A 117 17.83 -15.12 -9.06
C ALA A 117 17.02 -14.96 -10.38
N ASN A 118 15.73 -15.30 -10.36
CA ASN A 118 14.83 -15.10 -11.50
C ASN A 118 14.52 -13.63 -11.77
N TRP A 119 14.71 -12.75 -10.78
CA TRP A 119 14.36 -11.34 -10.83
C TRP A 119 15.59 -10.42 -10.83
N CYS A 120 16.59 -10.73 -10.02
CA CYS A 120 17.74 -9.87 -9.74
C CYS A 120 18.93 -10.70 -9.22
N PRO A 121 19.82 -11.21 -10.11
CA PRO A 121 20.93 -12.07 -9.70
C PRO A 121 21.91 -11.45 -8.69
N LYS A 122 22.13 -10.12 -8.73
CA LYS A 122 22.99 -9.41 -7.77
C LYS A 122 22.38 -9.28 -6.36
N TYR A 123 21.08 -9.47 -6.19
CA TYR A 123 20.36 -9.14 -4.95
C TYR A 123 20.97 -9.74 -3.67
N PRO A 124 21.42 -11.01 -3.62
CA PRO A 124 21.97 -11.59 -2.39
C PRO A 124 23.18 -10.82 -1.84
N SER A 125 24.06 -10.35 -2.71
CA SER A 125 25.26 -9.56 -2.36
C SER A 125 25.06 -8.04 -2.48
N ALA A 126 23.84 -7.59 -2.79
CA ALA A 126 23.53 -6.18 -2.94
C ALA A 126 23.49 -5.46 -1.58
N SER A 127 23.91 -4.19 -1.57
CA SER A 127 23.72 -3.30 -0.43
C SER A 127 22.23 -3.09 -0.13
N GLU A 128 21.88 -2.68 1.09
CA GLU A 128 20.49 -2.33 1.43
C GLU A 128 19.91 -1.27 0.47
N ALA A 129 20.74 -0.33 0.02
CA ALA A 129 20.32 0.70 -0.94
C ALA A 129 19.92 0.08 -2.29
N ASP A 130 20.72 -0.86 -2.81
CA ASP A 130 20.44 -1.58 -4.05
C ASP A 130 19.24 -2.52 -3.91
N ARG A 131 19.07 -3.17 -2.75
CA ARG A 131 17.89 -4.00 -2.46
C ARG A 131 16.60 -3.17 -2.43
N ARG A 132 16.64 -1.97 -1.85
CA ARG A 132 15.54 -1.00 -1.91
C ARG A 132 15.29 -0.53 -3.34
N ALA A 133 16.36 -0.24 -4.09
CA ALA A 133 16.25 0.13 -5.50
C ALA A 133 15.56 -0.96 -6.33
N PHE A 134 15.88 -2.24 -6.08
CA PHE A 134 15.20 -3.38 -6.69
C PHE A 134 13.70 -3.35 -6.43
N TRP A 135 13.27 -3.21 -5.17
CA TRP A 135 11.84 -3.24 -4.83
C TRP A 135 11.06 -2.06 -5.43
N VAL A 136 11.66 -0.86 -5.48
CA VAL A 136 11.04 0.27 -6.19
C VAL A 136 10.99 0.01 -7.70
N GLY A 137 12.06 -0.54 -8.28
CA GLY A 137 12.09 -1.00 -9.66
C GLY A 137 10.99 -2.01 -9.95
N PHE A 138 10.79 -2.99 -9.06
CA PHE A 138 9.79 -4.04 -9.16
C PHE A 138 8.38 -3.45 -9.17
N MET A 139 8.07 -2.58 -8.21
CA MET A 139 6.78 -1.86 -8.19
C MET A 139 6.57 -1.03 -9.45
N SER A 140 7.62 -0.41 -10.00
CA SER A 140 7.50 0.33 -11.26
C SER A 140 7.23 -0.56 -12.46
N ALA A 141 7.82 -1.75 -12.51
CA ALA A 141 7.55 -2.72 -13.56
C ALA A 141 6.13 -3.31 -13.43
N LEU A 142 5.64 -3.51 -12.20
CA LEU A 142 4.29 -3.96 -11.91
C LEU A 142 3.24 -2.90 -12.29
N ALA A 143 3.50 -1.63 -11.97
CA ALA A 143 2.60 -0.51 -12.28
C ALA A 143 2.29 -0.38 -13.78
N LYS A 144 3.22 -0.78 -14.65
CA LYS A 144 2.97 -0.88 -16.11
C LYS A 144 1.76 -1.77 -16.40
N HIS A 145 1.72 -2.94 -15.75
CA HIS A 145 0.75 -3.99 -16.01
C HIS A 145 -0.55 -3.84 -15.22
N GLU A 146 -0.54 -3.01 -14.18
CA GLU A 146 -1.69 -2.70 -13.34
C GLU A 146 -2.46 -1.45 -13.81
N SER A 147 -1.74 -0.35 -14.06
CA SER A 147 -2.36 0.96 -14.31
C SER A 147 -1.79 1.71 -15.51
N THR A 148 -0.82 1.12 -16.21
CA THR A 148 -0.01 1.82 -17.22
C THR A 148 0.58 3.11 -16.62
N TYR A 149 1.07 3.01 -15.37
CA TYR A 149 1.67 4.11 -14.60
C TYR A 149 0.72 5.26 -14.23
N ARG A 150 -0.61 5.10 -14.34
CA ARG A 150 -1.57 6.16 -14.05
C ARG A 150 -1.99 6.12 -12.57
N PRO A 151 -1.57 7.08 -11.72
CA PRO A 151 -1.94 7.07 -10.31
C PRO A 151 -3.43 7.35 -10.07
N TRP A 152 -4.16 7.94 -11.01
CA TRP A 152 -5.61 8.15 -10.92
C TRP A 152 -6.45 6.98 -11.44
N ALA A 153 -5.81 5.89 -11.93
CA ALA A 153 -6.51 4.77 -12.51
C ALA A 153 -7.50 4.12 -11.53
N VAL A 154 -8.66 3.77 -12.05
CA VAL A 154 -9.66 2.97 -11.34
C VAL A 154 -10.03 1.79 -12.23
N GLY A 155 -9.81 0.57 -11.76
CA GLY A 155 -10.01 -0.66 -12.52
C GLY A 155 -11.01 -1.62 -11.86
N GLY A 156 -11.28 -2.73 -12.55
CA GLY A 156 -12.17 -3.80 -12.09
C GLY A 156 -13.58 -3.32 -11.75
N GLY A 157 -14.16 -2.47 -12.60
CA GLY A 157 -15.52 -1.94 -12.41
C GLY A 157 -15.63 -0.96 -11.24
N GLY A 158 -14.59 -0.17 -10.97
CA GLY A 158 -14.63 0.85 -9.91
C GLY A 158 -14.05 0.40 -8.57
N LYS A 159 -13.41 -0.76 -8.48
CA LYS A 159 -13.02 -1.40 -7.21
C LYS A 159 -11.55 -1.18 -6.83
N TRP A 160 -10.66 -1.13 -7.81
CA TRP A 160 -9.21 -1.11 -7.59
C TRP A 160 -8.62 0.23 -7.98
N TYR A 161 -7.71 0.78 -7.17
CA TYR A 161 -7.30 2.17 -7.28
C TYR A 161 -5.78 2.34 -7.38
N GLY A 162 -5.39 3.30 -8.20
CA GLY A 162 -4.04 3.85 -8.28
C GLY A 162 -3.02 2.99 -8.98
N LEU A 163 -1.74 3.32 -8.76
CA LEU A 163 -0.61 2.79 -9.51
C LEU A 163 -0.56 1.27 -9.52
N LEU A 164 -0.80 0.64 -8.37
CA LEU A 164 -0.78 -0.82 -8.22
C LEU A 164 -2.16 -1.41 -7.95
N GLN A 165 -3.22 -0.70 -8.37
CA GLN A 165 -4.61 -1.19 -8.34
C GLN A 165 -4.94 -1.88 -7.03
N ILE A 166 -4.96 -1.12 -5.92
CA ILE A 166 -5.23 -1.65 -4.57
C ILE A 166 -6.71 -1.45 -4.23
N LEU A 167 -7.34 -2.47 -3.64
CA LEU A 167 -8.71 -2.43 -3.14
C LEU A 167 -8.73 -1.73 -1.76
N PRO A 168 -9.68 -0.81 -1.50
CA PRO A 168 -9.75 -0.11 -0.21
C PRO A 168 -9.87 -1.03 1.01
N SER A 169 -10.61 -2.15 0.91
CA SER A 169 -10.70 -3.12 2.01
C SER A 169 -9.39 -3.85 2.25
N THR A 170 -8.63 -4.21 1.20
CA THR A 170 -7.27 -4.77 1.33
C THR A 170 -6.35 -3.78 2.03
N ALA A 171 -6.36 -2.51 1.62
CA ALA A 171 -5.55 -1.47 2.27
C ALA A 171 -5.86 -1.36 3.78
N ARG A 172 -7.13 -1.39 4.17
CA ARG A 172 -7.52 -1.43 5.59
C ARG A 172 -7.10 -2.72 6.30
N GLY A 173 -7.23 -3.88 5.64
CA GLY A 173 -6.83 -5.18 6.20
C GLY A 173 -5.33 -5.25 6.53
N TYR A 174 -4.49 -4.68 5.66
CA TYR A 174 -3.06 -4.51 5.91
C TYR A 174 -2.72 -3.27 6.73
N LYS A 175 -3.73 -2.57 7.29
CA LYS A 175 -3.59 -1.38 8.13
C LYS A 175 -2.79 -0.26 7.45
N CYS A 176 -2.94 -0.08 6.14
CA CYS A 176 -2.34 1.02 5.39
C CYS A 176 -2.82 2.39 5.93
N ASN A 177 -1.98 3.41 5.83
CA ASN A 177 -2.33 4.77 6.29
C ASN A 177 -3.51 5.38 5.50
N VAL A 178 -3.77 4.87 4.29
CA VAL A 178 -4.92 5.21 3.46
C VAL A 178 -5.81 3.99 3.28
N GLY A 179 -7.12 4.21 3.33
CA GLY A 179 -8.12 3.13 3.27
C GLY A 179 -9.33 3.42 2.38
N THR A 180 -9.29 4.49 1.59
CA THR A 180 -10.36 4.90 0.65
C THR A 180 -9.83 4.92 -0.78
N GLY A 181 -10.73 4.74 -1.76
CA GLY A 181 -10.34 4.76 -3.19
C GLY A 181 -9.76 6.11 -3.63
N ALA A 182 -10.32 7.22 -3.14
CA ALA A 182 -9.80 8.56 -3.42
C ALA A 182 -8.36 8.74 -2.91
N ALA A 183 -8.09 8.34 -1.67
CA ALA A 183 -6.75 8.44 -1.09
C ALA A 183 -5.75 7.51 -1.80
N LEU A 184 -6.19 6.34 -2.28
CA LEU A 184 -5.37 5.41 -3.05
C LEU A 184 -5.01 5.91 -4.47
N LYS A 185 -5.62 6.99 -4.96
CA LYS A 185 -5.19 7.66 -6.19
C LYS A 185 -3.92 8.50 -6.00
N ASN A 186 -3.51 8.76 -4.76
CA ASN A 186 -2.21 9.36 -4.49
C ASN A 186 -1.10 8.32 -4.70
N GLY A 187 -0.23 8.53 -5.70
CA GLY A 187 0.81 7.55 -6.06
C GLY A 187 1.79 7.22 -4.92
N ALA A 188 2.15 8.20 -4.09
CA ALA A 188 3.03 7.99 -2.94
C ALA A 188 2.35 7.14 -1.86
N ALA A 189 1.09 7.43 -1.53
CA ALA A 189 0.32 6.66 -0.56
C ALA A 189 0.03 5.23 -1.06
N ASN A 190 -0.27 5.09 -2.35
CA ASN A 190 -0.50 3.80 -3.01
C ASN A 190 0.74 2.90 -2.91
N LEU A 191 1.92 3.42 -3.26
CA LEU A 191 3.17 2.67 -3.18
C LEU A 191 3.59 2.38 -1.73
N SER A 192 3.37 3.31 -0.80
CA SER A 192 3.61 3.05 0.63
C SER A 192 2.76 1.88 1.14
N CYS A 193 1.48 1.82 0.75
CA CYS A 193 0.61 0.70 1.07
C CYS A 193 1.06 -0.60 0.40
N ALA A 194 1.44 -0.55 -0.88
CA ALA A 194 1.98 -1.72 -1.59
C ALA A 194 3.21 -2.30 -0.90
N VAL A 195 4.14 -1.46 -0.43
CA VAL A 195 5.30 -1.89 0.36
C VAL A 195 4.85 -2.64 1.62
N ARG A 196 3.82 -2.16 2.33
CA ARG A 196 3.29 -2.84 3.52
C ARG A 196 2.72 -4.23 3.20
N ILE A 197 1.97 -4.33 2.10
CA ILE A 197 1.41 -5.60 1.63
C ILE A 197 2.55 -6.58 1.27
N MET A 198 3.50 -6.16 0.42
CA MET A 198 4.63 -7.00 0.01
C MET A 198 5.51 -7.40 1.18
N ALA A 199 5.75 -6.50 2.14
CA ALA A 199 6.53 -6.77 3.35
C ALA A 199 5.83 -7.74 4.32
N SER A 200 4.53 -7.97 4.14
CA SER A 200 3.82 -9.05 4.83
C SER A 200 3.86 -10.35 4.02
N THR A 201 3.54 -10.32 2.73
CA THR A 201 3.34 -11.55 1.95
C THR A 201 4.62 -12.21 1.49
N VAL A 202 5.64 -11.45 1.09
CA VAL A 202 6.90 -12.01 0.60
C VAL A 202 7.69 -12.68 1.73
N PRO A 203 7.90 -12.07 2.91
CA PRO A 203 8.51 -12.76 4.04
C PRO A 203 7.70 -13.97 4.54
N ARG A 204 6.37 -13.87 4.54
CA ARG A 204 5.49 -14.99 4.92
C ARG A 204 5.67 -16.22 4.03
N ASP A 205 5.94 -16.04 2.74
CA ASP A 205 6.07 -17.16 1.78
C ASP A 205 7.53 -17.49 1.39
N GLY A 206 8.46 -16.56 1.60
CA GLY A 206 9.86 -16.66 1.22
C GLY A 206 10.14 -16.59 -0.29
N VAL A 207 9.16 -16.16 -1.11
CA VAL A 207 9.26 -16.04 -2.58
C VAL A 207 8.58 -14.77 -3.06
N ILE A 208 9.01 -14.25 -4.22
CA ILE A 208 8.32 -13.18 -4.95
C ILE A 208 7.12 -13.74 -5.71
N HIS A 209 7.32 -14.86 -6.40
CA HIS A 209 6.28 -15.57 -7.14
C HIS A 209 6.27 -17.06 -6.80
N GLY A 210 5.08 -17.59 -6.54
CA GLY A 210 4.88 -19.01 -6.31
C GLY A 210 3.42 -19.33 -6.06
N TYR A 211 3.15 -20.61 -5.81
CA TYR A 211 1.84 -21.11 -5.45
C TYR A 211 1.96 -22.20 -4.39
N ARG A 212 1.00 -22.22 -3.46
CA ARG A 212 0.74 -23.34 -2.56
C ARG A 212 -0.63 -23.92 -2.90
N GLY A 213 -0.64 -25.02 -3.65
CA GLY A 213 -1.86 -25.49 -4.31
C GLY A 213 -2.38 -24.43 -5.28
N ARG A 214 -3.63 -24.00 -5.14
CA ARG A 214 -4.24 -22.94 -5.95
C ARG A 214 -3.97 -21.52 -5.42
N LYS A 215 -3.40 -21.38 -4.22
CA LYS A 215 -3.19 -20.08 -3.58
C LYS A 215 -1.88 -19.47 -4.05
N GLY A 216 -1.93 -18.24 -4.58
CA GLY A 216 -0.74 -17.46 -4.92
C GLY A 216 0.12 -17.13 -3.69
N GLN A 217 1.43 -17.07 -3.87
CA GLN A 217 2.41 -16.76 -2.85
C GLN A 217 3.23 -15.51 -3.17
N GLY A 218 3.75 -14.86 -2.14
CA GLY A 218 4.51 -13.62 -2.24
C GLY A 218 3.66 -12.50 -2.83
N VAL A 219 4.19 -11.82 -3.83
CA VAL A 219 3.48 -10.79 -4.60
C VAL A 219 2.30 -11.38 -5.38
N THR A 220 2.33 -12.68 -5.69
CA THR A 220 1.22 -13.33 -6.43
C THR A 220 -0.05 -13.47 -5.60
N ALA A 221 0.04 -13.29 -4.28
CA ALA A 221 -1.13 -13.35 -3.41
C ALA A 221 -2.10 -12.17 -3.64
N ASP A 222 -1.60 -11.01 -4.05
CA ASP A 222 -2.41 -9.77 -4.14
C ASP A 222 -2.46 -9.16 -5.55
N TRP A 223 -1.52 -9.47 -6.45
CA TRP A 223 -1.40 -8.79 -7.74
C TRP A 223 -1.62 -9.69 -8.96
N GLY A 224 -2.68 -9.38 -9.72
CA GLY A 224 -3.14 -10.14 -10.89
C GLY A 224 -2.09 -10.39 -11.99
N PRO A 225 -1.27 -9.39 -12.41
CA PRO A 225 -0.20 -9.55 -13.38
C PRO A 225 0.78 -10.68 -13.04
N MET A 226 0.94 -11.00 -11.76
CA MET A 226 1.82 -12.08 -11.31
C MET A 226 1.30 -13.46 -11.68
N HIS A 227 0.04 -13.62 -12.10
CA HIS A 227 -0.45 -14.88 -12.67
C HIS A 227 -0.03 -15.07 -14.14
N SER A 228 0.24 -14.00 -14.87
CA SER A 228 0.60 -14.04 -16.30
C SER A 228 2.11 -14.25 -16.51
N ALA A 229 2.49 -15.41 -17.07
CA ALA A 229 3.90 -15.69 -17.37
C ALA A 229 4.54 -14.67 -18.33
N PRO A 230 3.88 -14.22 -19.42
CA PRO A 230 4.40 -13.14 -20.25
C PRO A 230 4.69 -11.83 -19.48
N LYS A 231 3.77 -11.40 -18.60
CA LYS A 231 3.96 -10.18 -17.81
C LYS A 231 5.12 -10.32 -16.82
N ARG A 232 5.23 -11.46 -16.13
CA ARG A 232 6.39 -11.75 -15.26
C ARG A 232 7.71 -11.72 -16.02
N ARG A 233 7.77 -12.29 -17.23
CA ARG A 233 8.97 -12.24 -18.07
C ARG A 233 9.33 -10.81 -18.48
N ASP A 234 8.36 -9.98 -18.84
CA ASP A 234 8.60 -8.55 -19.14
C ASP A 234 9.15 -7.81 -17.91
N MET A 235 8.57 -8.03 -16.74
CA MET A 235 9.03 -7.42 -15.49
C MET A 235 10.45 -7.87 -15.13
N ALA A 236 10.69 -9.17 -15.05
CA ALA A 236 12.00 -9.74 -14.72
C ALA A 236 13.07 -9.35 -15.74
N GLY A 237 12.74 -9.37 -17.04
CA GLY A 237 13.63 -8.93 -18.10
C GLY A 237 14.04 -7.47 -17.96
N TRP A 238 13.10 -6.59 -17.61
CA TRP A 238 13.42 -5.18 -17.34
C TRP A 238 14.29 -5.02 -16.08
N LEU A 239 13.96 -5.71 -14.98
CA LEU A 239 14.71 -5.64 -13.72
C LEU A 239 16.16 -6.09 -13.86
N LYS A 240 16.41 -7.21 -14.56
CA LYS A 240 17.76 -7.74 -14.77
C LYS A 240 18.70 -6.79 -15.51
N ARG A 241 18.17 -5.81 -16.25
CA ARG A 241 18.98 -4.81 -16.97
C ARG A 241 19.45 -3.64 -16.10
N GLN A 242 18.93 -3.51 -14.88
CA GLN A 242 19.21 -2.38 -14.02
C GLN A 242 20.53 -2.56 -13.26
N ASN A 243 21.23 -1.45 -12.98
CA ASN A 243 22.54 -1.49 -12.32
C ASN A 243 22.50 -2.10 -10.89
N TYR A 244 21.34 -2.01 -10.22
CA TYR A 244 21.11 -2.67 -8.93
C TYR A 244 20.88 -4.18 -9.05
N CYS A 245 20.73 -4.73 -10.27
CA CYS A 245 20.58 -6.18 -10.52
C CYS A 245 21.68 -6.80 -11.37
N LYS A 246 22.46 -6.00 -12.10
CA LYS A 246 23.63 -6.45 -12.86
C LYS A 246 24.80 -6.75 -11.90
N PRO A 247 25.48 -7.90 -12.01
CA PRO A 247 26.72 -8.15 -11.29
C PRO A 247 27.76 -7.07 -11.57
N THR A 248 28.56 -6.70 -10.57
CA THR A 248 29.57 -5.63 -10.66
C THR A 248 30.58 -5.84 -11.80
N ASN A 249 30.92 -7.11 -12.07
CA ASN A 249 31.82 -7.50 -13.17
C ASN A 249 31.22 -7.25 -14.56
N ALA A 250 29.88 -7.24 -14.70
CA ALA A 250 29.19 -6.99 -15.96
C ALA A 250 29.03 -5.49 -16.28
N THR A 251 29.30 -4.62 -15.31
CA THR A 251 29.24 -3.16 -15.45
C THR A 251 30.60 -2.49 -15.59
N ARG A 252 31.71 -3.24 -15.46
CA ARG A 252 33.07 -2.71 -15.67
C ARG A 252 33.28 -2.40 -17.16
N PRO A 253 33.64 -1.17 -17.55
CA PRO A 253 34.03 -0.86 -18.93
C PRO A 253 35.20 -1.74 -19.36
N ARG A 254 35.16 -2.28 -20.58
CA ARG A 254 36.32 -2.97 -21.16
C ARG A 254 37.42 -1.95 -21.41
N ALA A 255 38.66 -2.28 -21.04
CA ALA A 255 39.81 -1.46 -21.43
C ALA A 255 39.84 -1.36 -22.97
N ARG A 256 40.01 -0.15 -23.49
CA ARG A 256 40.18 0.07 -24.93
C ARG A 256 41.51 -0.59 -25.36
N PRO A 257 41.58 -1.25 -26.54
CA PRO A 257 42.83 -1.77 -27.09
C PRO A 257 43.89 -0.68 -27.24
#